data_AF-A0A821HQ58-F1
#
_entry.id   AF-A0A821HQ58-F1
#
_cell.length_a   1.000
_cell.length_b   1.000
_cell.length_c   1.000
_cell.angle_alpha   90.00
_cell.angle_beta   90.00
_cell.angle_gamma   90.00
#
_symmetry.space_group_name_H-M   'P 1'
#
loop_
_entity.id
_entity.type
_entity.pdbx_description
1 polymer ?
#
loop_
_entity_poly.entity_id
_entity_poly.type
_entity_poly.pdbx_seq_one_letter_code
_entity_poly.pdbx_strand_id
1 'polypeptide(L)'
;MSKFYNLFLRCNKETNGSHKQSSKHIYHEPDLHSSQKLSVEYRYVRHLLQKTQRTLIENNKKIPFFKSLFYKIYRPNKYFNYSKQILNMYMIAFMLTYYLTFNILQGGFYIIEKIYSIFSIPLIVLTENIDIPLPKPMNLKYEIILACILTAIIYYGQLLWGMKNYQKHMLDVYKGNFIDIPPRSAFKSARLISQHAHYPGYCLAYLGFGYITMGNIIFVAIIILRVIWKNLFLFEQVAKVVIPILVIYLSK
;
A
#
# COMPACT_ATOMS: atom_id res chain seq x y z
N MET A 1 -13.34 8.17 -24.75
CA MET A 1 -12.80 8.73 -23.49
C MET A 1 -13.08 10.24 -23.26
N SER A 2 -14.03 10.87 -23.97
CA SER A 2 -14.33 12.33 -23.83
C SER A 2 -15.57 12.64 -22.97
N LYS A 3 -16.45 11.67 -22.69
CA LYS A 3 -17.73 11.91 -22.00
C LYS A 3 -17.64 12.12 -20.47
N PHE A 4 -16.53 11.78 -19.82
CA PHE A 4 -16.38 11.92 -18.36
C PHE A 4 -15.96 13.33 -17.89
N TYR A 5 -15.44 14.18 -18.79
CA TYR A 5 -15.01 15.53 -18.42
C TYR A 5 -16.16 16.53 -18.31
N ASN A 6 -17.25 16.32 -19.06
CA ASN A 6 -18.39 17.24 -19.09
C ASN A 6 -19.31 17.13 -17.86
N LEU A 7 -19.18 16.06 -17.06
CA LEU A 7 -19.98 15.89 -15.84
C LEU A 7 -19.46 16.70 -14.64
N PHE A 8 -18.21 17.19 -14.70
CA PHE A 8 -17.61 18.00 -13.63
C PHE A 8 -17.78 19.52 -13.81
N LEU A 9 -18.25 19.98 -14.97
CA LEU A 9 -18.31 21.40 -15.32
C LEU A 9 -19.70 22.02 -15.22
N ARG A 10 -20.76 21.23 -15.01
CA ARG A 10 -22.15 21.70 -15.15
C ARG A 10 -22.94 21.91 -13.85
N CYS A 11 -22.29 21.94 -12.69
CA CYS A 11 -22.97 22.13 -11.40
C CYS A 11 -22.44 23.38 -10.68
N ASN A 12 -22.58 24.54 -11.33
CA ASN A 12 -22.41 25.84 -10.68
C ASN A 12 -23.08 26.97 -11.49
N LYS A 13 -24.34 26.75 -11.86
CA LYS A 13 -25.25 27.83 -12.23
C LYS A 13 -26.48 27.73 -11.34
N GLU A 14 -26.88 28.89 -10.85
CA GLU A 14 -28.10 29.21 -10.10
C GLU A 14 -28.04 28.98 -8.58
N THR A 15 -27.67 30.06 -7.88
CA THR A 15 -28.56 30.65 -6.86
C THR A 15 -28.15 32.09 -6.62
N ASN A 16 -29.07 33.00 -6.94
CA ASN A 16 -28.99 34.44 -6.72
C ASN A 16 -29.13 34.78 -5.23
N GLY A 17 -28.47 35.87 -4.82
CA GLY A 17 -28.96 36.77 -3.78
C GLY A 17 -28.48 36.54 -2.34
N SER A 18 -27.47 37.29 -1.89
CA SER A 18 -27.71 38.48 -1.06
C SER A 18 -26.39 39.09 -0.59
N HIS A 19 -26.38 40.42 -0.56
CA HIS A 19 -25.30 41.29 -0.14
C HIS A 19 -24.64 40.89 1.18
N LYS A 20 -23.31 40.74 1.15
CA LYS A 20 -22.46 41.13 2.29
C LYS A 20 -21.19 41.77 1.78
N GLN A 21 -21.17 43.09 1.89
CA GLN A 21 -20.03 43.98 1.73
C GLN A 21 -18.93 43.51 2.70
N SER A 22 -17.84 42.96 2.16
CA SER A 22 -16.69 42.50 2.93
C SER A 22 -15.45 43.13 2.32
N SER A 23 -14.96 44.18 3.00
CA SER A 23 -13.64 44.82 2.91
C SER A 23 -12.86 44.61 1.59
N LYS A 24 -12.81 45.66 0.76
CA LYS A 24 -11.81 45.80 -0.30
C LYS A 24 -10.42 45.77 0.36
N HIS A 25 -9.79 44.61 0.38
CA HIS A 25 -8.36 44.52 0.66
C HIS A 25 -7.61 45.01 -0.58
N ILE A 26 -6.78 46.01 -0.37
CA ILE A 26 -5.84 46.58 -1.34
C ILE A 26 -4.84 45.49 -1.69
N TYR A 27 -5.16 44.69 -2.69
CA TYR A 27 -4.15 44.01 -3.50
C TYR A 27 -4.36 44.54 -4.90
N HIS A 28 -3.32 45.11 -5.50
CA HIS A 28 -3.26 45.24 -6.94
C HIS A 28 -3.41 43.83 -7.51
N GLU A 29 -4.61 43.49 -7.99
CA GLU A 29 -4.75 42.42 -8.96
C GLU A 29 -4.00 42.90 -10.20
N PRO A 30 -2.90 42.24 -10.62
CA PRO A 30 -2.39 42.49 -11.95
C PRO A 30 -3.51 42.06 -12.90
N ASP A 31 -3.90 42.96 -13.80
CA ASP A 31 -4.86 42.69 -14.88
C ASP A 31 -4.34 41.54 -15.76
N LEU A 32 -4.59 40.31 -15.32
CA LEU A 32 -4.10 39.10 -15.98
C LEU A 32 -5.13 38.69 -17.04
N HIS A 33 -4.82 39.06 -18.28
CA HIS A 33 -5.40 38.44 -19.46
C HIS A 33 -5.43 36.91 -19.29
N SER A 34 -6.60 36.34 -19.60
CA SER A 34 -7.05 34.98 -19.27
C SER A 34 -6.29 33.80 -19.92
N SER A 35 -5.06 34.00 -20.41
CA SER A 35 -4.28 32.98 -21.15
C SER A 35 -2.93 32.62 -20.53
N GLN A 36 -2.44 33.33 -19.51
CA GLN A 36 -1.17 32.95 -18.87
C GLN A 36 -1.35 31.72 -17.98
N LYS A 37 -0.64 30.63 -18.31
CA LYS A 37 -0.49 29.46 -17.44
C LYS A 37 0.18 29.90 -16.14
N LEU A 38 -0.61 30.23 -15.13
CA LEU A 38 -0.09 30.57 -13.80
C LEU A 38 0.77 29.44 -13.25
N SER A 39 1.94 29.80 -12.72
CA SER A 39 2.91 28.90 -12.11
C SER A 39 2.31 28.15 -10.91
N VAL A 40 2.88 26.99 -10.59
CA VAL A 40 2.35 26.13 -9.52
C VAL A 40 2.51 26.81 -8.16
N GLU A 41 3.59 27.57 -8.00
CA GLU A 41 3.94 28.37 -6.83
C GLU A 41 2.88 29.44 -6.57
N TYR A 42 2.46 30.17 -7.61
CA TYR A 42 1.43 31.18 -7.49
C TYR A 42 0.09 30.57 -7.05
N ARG A 43 -0.29 29.41 -7.61
CA ARG A 43 -1.49 28.69 -7.20
C ARG A 43 -1.44 28.23 -5.74
N TYR A 44 -0.29 27.77 -5.28
CA TYR A 44 -0.08 27.34 -3.89
C TYR A 44 -0.27 28.51 -2.93
N VAL A 45 0.37 29.65 -3.19
CA VAL A 45 0.26 30.87 -2.35
C VAL A 45 -1.18 31.40 -2.33
N ARG A 46 -1.83 31.50 -3.50
CA ARG A 46 -3.24 31.93 -3.59
C ARG A 46 -4.16 30.99 -2.80
N HIS A 47 -3.92 29.68 -2.89
CA HIS A 47 -4.69 28.70 -2.12
C HIS A 47 -4.44 28.82 -0.61
N LEU A 48 -3.22 29.08 -0.15
CA LEU A 48 -2.95 29.31 1.29
C LEU A 48 -3.78 30.48 1.82
N LEU A 49 -3.78 31.62 1.10
CA LEU A 49 -4.56 32.80 1.47
C LEU A 49 -6.08 32.53 1.48
N GLN A 50 -6.59 31.82 0.46
CA GLN A 50 -8.01 31.45 0.39
C GLN A 50 -8.40 30.36 1.40
N LYS A 51 -7.50 29.45 1.74
CA LYS A 51 -7.76 28.37 2.70
C LYS A 51 -7.95 28.92 4.11
N THR A 52 -7.20 29.95 4.50
CA THR A 52 -7.43 30.68 5.76
C THR A 52 -8.88 31.19 5.86
N GLN A 53 -9.46 31.64 4.73
CA GLN A 53 -10.85 32.10 4.67
C GLN A 53 -11.88 30.96 4.64
N ARG A 54 -11.60 29.85 3.95
CA ARG A 54 -12.55 28.72 3.81
C ARG A 54 -12.61 27.76 4.99
N THR A 55 -11.52 27.66 5.77
CA THR A 55 -11.46 26.76 6.95
C THR A 55 -12.45 27.19 8.04
N LEU A 56 -12.94 28.44 7.99
CA LEU A 56 -14.01 28.95 8.85
C LEU A 56 -15.43 28.51 8.42
N ILE A 57 -15.62 27.99 7.20
CA ILE A 57 -16.96 27.85 6.58
C ILE A 57 -17.37 26.38 6.35
N GLU A 58 -16.44 25.44 6.22
CA GLU A 58 -16.77 24.10 5.69
C GLU A 58 -16.48 22.94 6.68
N ASN A 59 -17.30 22.83 7.72
CA ASN A 59 -17.47 21.60 8.50
C ASN A 59 -18.86 21.02 8.18
N ASN A 60 -18.89 19.82 7.57
CA ASN A 60 -20.03 18.89 7.39
C ASN A 60 -20.35 18.52 5.93
N LYS A 61 -19.43 17.83 5.25
CA LYS A 61 -19.80 16.97 4.12
C LYS A 61 -19.42 15.52 4.44
N LYS A 62 -20.44 14.67 4.64
CA LYS A 62 -20.28 13.23 4.83
C LYS A 62 -19.77 12.63 3.52
N ILE A 63 -18.53 12.15 3.53
CA ILE A 63 -17.91 11.47 2.38
C ILE A 63 -18.32 9.99 2.45
N PRO A 64 -18.75 9.36 1.34
CA PRO A 64 -19.14 7.94 1.34
C PRO A 64 -17.94 7.03 1.68
N PHE A 65 -18.22 5.90 2.34
CA PHE A 65 -17.23 5.00 2.96
C PHE A 65 -16.11 4.52 1.99
N PHE A 66 -16.45 4.13 0.76
CA PHE A 66 -15.44 3.71 -0.22
C PHE A 66 -14.54 4.86 -0.66
N LYS A 67 -15.09 6.06 -0.85
CA LYS A 67 -14.26 7.26 -1.09
C LYS A 67 -13.38 7.55 0.12
N SER A 68 -13.90 7.38 1.34
CA SER A 68 -13.13 7.50 2.58
C SER A 68 -11.92 6.56 2.60
N LEU A 69 -12.08 5.29 2.21
CA LEU A 69 -11.00 4.31 2.11
C LEU A 69 -9.91 4.72 1.11
N PHE A 70 -10.29 5.09 -0.12
CA PHE A 70 -9.32 5.57 -1.13
C PHE A 70 -8.64 6.88 -0.72
N TYR A 71 -9.38 7.82 -0.12
CA TYR A 71 -8.80 9.05 0.45
C TYR A 71 -7.91 8.79 1.67
N LYS A 72 -8.14 7.68 2.39
CA LYS A 72 -7.31 7.25 3.51
C LYS A 72 -5.99 6.67 3.02
N ILE A 73 -5.96 6.02 1.85
CA ILE A 73 -4.74 5.47 1.24
C ILE A 73 -3.88 6.59 0.64
N TYR A 74 -4.44 7.42 -0.24
CA TYR A 74 -3.70 8.55 -0.81
C TYR A 74 -4.65 9.67 -1.27
N ARG A 75 -4.44 10.89 -0.77
CA ARG A 75 -5.16 12.08 -1.24
C ARG A 75 -4.17 13.04 -1.89
N PRO A 76 -4.15 13.14 -3.24
CA PRO A 76 -3.29 14.11 -3.90
C PRO A 76 -3.69 15.51 -3.44
N ASN A 77 -2.74 16.25 -2.86
CA ASN A 77 -2.94 17.67 -2.63
C ASN A 77 -2.59 18.38 -3.93
N LYS A 78 -3.57 19.06 -4.53
CA LYS A 78 -3.44 19.75 -5.83
C LYS A 78 -2.31 20.77 -5.89
N TYR A 79 -1.78 21.18 -4.73
CA TYR A 79 -0.75 22.20 -4.62
C TYR A 79 0.55 21.68 -4.00
N PHE A 80 0.70 20.37 -3.80
CA PHE A 80 1.93 19.76 -3.31
C PHE A 80 2.59 18.95 -4.42
N ASN A 81 3.85 19.26 -4.71
CA ASN A 81 4.68 18.50 -5.63
C ASN A 81 5.76 17.77 -4.85
N TYR A 82 5.92 16.47 -5.13
CA TYR A 82 7.03 15.70 -4.59
C TYR A 82 8.34 16.12 -5.26
N SER A 83 9.43 16.09 -4.50
CA SER A 83 10.78 16.22 -5.07
C SER A 83 11.06 15.08 -6.06
N LYS A 84 11.79 15.36 -7.14
CA LYS A 84 12.16 14.36 -8.16
C LYS A 84 12.85 13.13 -7.56
N GLN A 85 13.75 13.32 -6.59
CA GLN A 85 14.46 12.23 -5.93
C GLN A 85 13.51 11.24 -5.24
N ILE A 86 12.55 11.75 -4.45
CA ILE A 86 11.55 10.92 -3.76
C ILE A 86 10.63 10.23 -4.77
N LEU A 87 10.18 10.93 -5.81
CA LEU A 87 9.36 10.32 -6.85
C LEU A 87 10.08 9.15 -7.53
N ASN A 88 11.35 9.35 -7.92
CA ASN A 88 12.18 8.31 -8.53
C ASN A 88 12.42 7.14 -7.57
N MET A 89 12.69 7.41 -6.30
CA MET A 89 12.88 6.38 -5.28
C MET A 89 11.63 5.50 -5.13
N TYR A 90 10.44 6.11 -5.02
CA TYR A 90 9.19 5.36 -4.92
C TYR A 90 8.89 4.58 -6.20
N MET A 91 9.14 5.16 -7.38
CA MET A 91 8.98 4.45 -8.65
C MET A 91 9.88 3.20 -8.72
N ILE A 92 11.15 3.33 -8.34
CA ILE A 92 12.08 2.19 -8.28
C ILE A 92 11.62 1.18 -7.22
N ALA A 93 11.10 1.63 -6.08
CA ALA A 93 10.57 0.75 -5.05
C ALA A 93 9.37 -0.08 -5.56
N PHE A 94 8.46 0.52 -6.31
CA PHE A 94 7.35 -0.20 -6.98
C PHE A 94 7.88 -1.22 -7.98
N MET A 95 8.84 -0.83 -8.83
CA MET A 95 9.48 -1.75 -9.79
C MET A 95 10.23 -2.89 -9.11
N LEU A 96 10.95 -2.62 -8.03
CA LEU A 96 11.68 -3.62 -7.25
C LEU A 96 10.72 -4.63 -6.63
N THR A 97 9.62 -4.16 -6.05
CA THR A 97 8.56 -5.02 -5.47
C THR A 97 7.97 -5.93 -6.54
N TYR A 98 7.64 -5.37 -7.71
CA TYR A 98 7.17 -6.12 -8.87
C TYR A 98 8.20 -7.20 -9.29
N TYR A 99 9.45 -6.78 -9.49
CA TYR A 99 10.53 -7.67 -9.93
C TYR A 99 10.79 -8.82 -8.96
N LEU A 100 10.85 -8.53 -7.65
CA LEU A 100 11.00 -9.55 -6.61
C LEU A 100 9.82 -10.53 -6.59
N THR A 101 8.59 -10.04 -6.77
CA THR A 101 7.39 -10.90 -6.82
C THR A 101 7.50 -11.94 -7.93
N PHE A 102 7.81 -11.49 -9.15
CA PHE A 102 7.92 -12.38 -10.30
C PHE A 102 9.11 -13.34 -10.19
N ASN A 103 10.26 -12.86 -9.72
CA ASN A 103 11.43 -13.71 -9.50
C ASN A 103 11.17 -14.81 -8.46
N ILE A 104 10.51 -14.49 -7.35
CA ILE A 104 10.18 -15.49 -6.32
C ILE A 104 9.16 -16.49 -6.85
N LEU A 105 8.17 -16.06 -7.63
CA LEU A 105 7.22 -16.97 -8.27
C LEU A 105 7.92 -17.95 -9.22
N GLN A 106 8.72 -17.42 -10.16
CA GLN A 106 9.40 -18.23 -11.16
C GLN A 106 10.46 -19.15 -10.52
N GLY A 107 11.31 -18.59 -9.65
CA GLY A 107 12.33 -19.35 -8.93
C GLY A 107 11.73 -20.38 -7.97
N GLY A 108 10.66 -20.01 -7.26
CA GLY A 108 9.95 -20.90 -6.35
C GLY A 108 9.32 -22.09 -7.07
N PHE A 109 8.69 -21.88 -8.23
CA PHE A 109 8.12 -22.97 -9.02
C PHE A 109 9.19 -23.93 -9.53
N TYR A 110 10.31 -23.39 -10.03
CA TYR A 110 11.44 -24.19 -10.48
C TYR A 110 12.02 -25.05 -9.34
N ILE A 111 12.24 -24.45 -8.18
CA ILE A 111 12.78 -25.15 -6.99
C ILE A 111 11.81 -26.24 -6.53
N ILE A 112 10.50 -25.95 -6.46
CA ILE A 112 9.49 -26.95 -6.11
C ILE A 112 9.56 -28.13 -7.07
N GLU A 113 9.57 -27.90 -8.38
CA GLU A 113 9.62 -28.98 -9.37
C GLU A 113 10.87 -29.86 -9.20
N LYS A 114 12.02 -29.25 -8.93
CA LYS A 114 13.27 -29.98 -8.66
C LYS A 114 13.21 -30.77 -7.36
N ILE A 115 12.70 -30.18 -6.28
CA ILE A 115 12.51 -30.86 -4.99
C ILE A 115 11.60 -32.07 -5.19
N TYR A 116 10.44 -31.91 -5.81
CA TYR A 116 9.53 -33.03 -6.06
C TYR A 116 10.16 -34.12 -6.93
N SER A 117 10.91 -33.76 -7.98
CA SER A 117 11.62 -34.73 -8.81
C SER A 117 12.67 -35.52 -8.03
N ILE A 118 13.37 -34.89 -7.08
CA ILE A 118 14.37 -35.55 -6.25
C ILE A 118 13.71 -36.45 -5.20
N PHE A 119 12.62 -35.99 -4.55
CA PHE A 119 11.94 -36.75 -3.51
C PHE A 119 11.02 -37.85 -4.05
N SER A 120 10.49 -37.71 -5.27
CA SER A 120 9.64 -38.74 -5.87
C SER A 120 10.42 -40.03 -6.16
N ILE A 121 11.69 -39.93 -6.53
CA ILE A 121 12.51 -41.09 -6.92
C ILE A 121 12.75 -42.04 -5.73
N PRO A 122 13.26 -41.61 -4.56
CA PRO A 122 13.39 -42.46 -3.39
C PRO A 122 12.05 -42.93 -2.85
N LEU A 123 11.02 -42.07 -2.89
CA LEU A 123 9.71 -42.42 -2.33
C LEU A 123 9.09 -43.58 -3.10
N ILE A 124 9.08 -43.53 -4.44
CA ILE A 124 8.59 -44.62 -5.30
C ILE A 124 9.34 -45.92 -5.03
N VAL A 125 10.68 -45.86 -4.90
CA VAL A 125 11.52 -47.04 -4.63
C VAL A 125 11.27 -47.62 -3.23
N LEU A 126 10.93 -46.79 -2.24
CA LEU A 126 10.68 -47.25 -0.87
C LEU A 126 9.25 -47.76 -0.66
N THR A 127 8.27 -47.27 -1.42
CA THR A 127 6.83 -47.54 -1.23
C THR A 127 6.22 -48.50 -2.25
N GLU A 128 7.01 -49.30 -2.99
CA GLU A 128 6.48 -50.31 -3.93
C GLU A 128 5.42 -51.26 -3.31
N ASN A 129 5.33 -51.35 -1.97
CA ASN A 129 4.35 -52.17 -1.26
C ASN A 129 3.28 -51.38 -0.46
N ILE A 130 3.25 -50.05 -0.51
CA ILE A 130 2.30 -49.22 0.27
C ILE A 130 1.74 -48.11 -0.62
N ASP A 131 0.44 -48.16 -0.91
CA ASP A 131 -0.30 -47.11 -1.63
C ASP A 131 -0.36 -45.80 -0.80
N ILE A 132 0.75 -45.08 -0.73
CA ILE A 132 0.78 -43.74 -0.15
C ILE A 132 0.45 -42.74 -1.26
N PRO A 133 -0.59 -41.89 -1.11
CA PRO A 133 -0.94 -40.92 -2.12
C PRO A 133 0.21 -39.94 -2.35
N LEU A 134 0.75 -39.93 -3.58
CA LEU A 134 1.86 -39.06 -3.97
C LEU A 134 1.52 -37.60 -3.62
N PRO A 135 2.40 -36.88 -2.91
CA PRO A 135 2.14 -35.48 -2.58
C PRO A 135 2.03 -34.66 -3.87
N LYS A 136 0.84 -34.12 -4.16
CA LYS A 136 0.62 -33.34 -5.38
C LYS A 136 1.36 -31.99 -5.30
N PRO A 137 2.28 -31.68 -6.24
CA PRO A 137 3.07 -30.44 -6.24
C PRO A 137 2.24 -29.18 -6.42
N MET A 138 1.01 -29.31 -6.94
CA MET A 138 0.10 -28.17 -7.14
C MET A 138 -0.19 -27.41 -5.84
N ASN A 139 -0.25 -28.09 -4.70
CA ASN A 139 -0.67 -27.44 -3.45
C ASN A 139 0.32 -26.38 -2.97
N LEU A 140 1.63 -26.65 -3.05
CA LEU A 140 2.66 -25.69 -2.65
C LEU A 140 2.77 -24.52 -3.64
N LYS A 141 2.52 -24.74 -4.93
CA LYS A 141 2.50 -23.66 -5.93
C LYS A 141 1.42 -22.62 -5.60
N TYR A 142 0.22 -23.04 -5.21
CA TYR A 142 -0.84 -22.12 -4.79
C TYR A 142 -0.47 -21.31 -3.55
N GLU A 143 0.20 -21.93 -2.58
CA GLU A 143 0.65 -21.25 -1.36
C GLU A 143 1.71 -20.19 -1.65
N ILE A 144 2.66 -20.48 -2.55
CA ILE A 144 3.63 -19.47 -3.02
C ILE A 144 2.92 -18.31 -3.72
N ILE A 145 1.97 -18.60 -4.61
CA ILE A 145 1.20 -17.56 -5.31
C ILE A 145 0.50 -16.66 -4.29
N LEU A 146 -0.21 -17.26 -3.34
CA LEU A 146 -0.96 -16.53 -2.32
C LEU A 146 -0.03 -15.70 -1.44
N ALA A 147 1.10 -16.26 -1.00
CA ALA A 147 2.11 -15.55 -0.22
C ALA A 147 2.69 -14.34 -0.97
N CYS A 148 3.09 -14.54 -2.22
CA CYS A 148 3.63 -13.48 -3.07
C CYS A 148 2.62 -12.34 -3.31
N ILE A 149 1.37 -12.68 -3.64
CA ILE A 149 0.31 -11.67 -3.87
C ILE A 149 0.04 -10.89 -2.58
N LEU A 150 -0.11 -11.58 -1.44
CA LEU A 150 -0.39 -10.93 -0.16
C LEU A 150 0.75 -10.01 0.26
N THR A 151 2.00 -10.45 0.10
CA THR A 151 3.19 -9.66 0.40
C THR A 151 3.27 -8.42 -0.48
N ALA A 152 3.03 -8.56 -1.79
CA ALA A 152 2.98 -7.44 -2.73
C ALA A 152 1.89 -6.42 -2.37
N ILE A 153 0.68 -6.88 -2.00
CA ILE A 153 -0.41 -5.99 -1.56
C ILE A 153 0.00 -5.20 -0.31
N ILE A 154 0.60 -5.87 0.69
CA ILE A 154 1.06 -5.22 1.92
C ILE A 154 2.12 -4.15 1.60
N TYR A 155 3.11 -4.48 0.77
CA TYR A 155 4.18 -3.54 0.43
C TYR A 155 3.70 -2.37 -0.43
N TYR A 156 2.79 -2.59 -1.38
CA TYR A 156 2.16 -1.48 -2.10
C TYR A 156 1.34 -0.59 -1.17
N GLY A 157 0.61 -1.18 -0.23
CA GLY A 157 -0.09 -0.44 0.82
C GLY A 157 0.86 0.42 1.67
N GLN A 158 1.98 -0.16 2.11
CA GLN A 158 3.01 0.54 2.88
C GLN A 158 3.67 1.67 2.08
N LEU A 159 3.94 1.46 0.79
CA LEU A 159 4.51 2.50 -0.08
C LEU A 159 3.56 3.68 -0.24
N LEU A 160 2.28 3.43 -0.51
CA LEU A 160 1.27 4.49 -0.64
C LEU A 160 1.08 5.24 0.69
N TRP A 161 1.07 4.51 1.80
CA TRP A 161 1.03 5.11 3.14
C TRP A 161 2.27 5.95 3.41
N GLY A 162 3.45 5.47 3.04
CA GLY A 162 4.72 6.17 3.15
C GLY A 162 4.73 7.48 2.38
N MET A 163 4.23 7.48 1.13
CA MET A 163 4.10 8.71 0.32
C MET A 163 3.19 9.73 1.00
N LYS A 164 2.04 9.28 1.52
CA LYS A 164 1.10 10.15 2.24
C LYS A 164 1.71 10.74 3.50
N ASN A 165 2.42 9.93 4.28
CA ASN A 165 3.11 10.39 5.49
C ASN A 165 4.22 11.38 5.14
N TYR A 166 5.03 11.10 4.12
CA TYR A 166 6.05 12.02 3.63
C TYR A 166 5.47 13.39 3.28
N GLN A 167 4.36 13.41 2.52
CA GLN A 167 3.65 14.64 2.19
C GLN A 167 3.17 15.38 3.43
N LYS A 168 2.63 14.67 4.43
CA LYS A 168 2.20 15.27 5.70
C LYS A 168 3.39 15.93 6.41
N HIS A 169 4.48 15.18 6.62
CA HIS A 169 5.67 15.70 7.29
C HIS A 169 6.22 16.92 6.56
N MET A 170 6.40 16.87 5.24
CA MET A 170 6.88 18.01 4.45
C MET A 170 5.98 19.24 4.57
N LEU A 171 4.65 19.07 4.54
CA LEU A 171 3.72 20.18 4.75
C LEU A 171 3.81 20.75 6.17
N ASP A 172 4.09 19.94 7.18
CA ASP A 172 4.24 20.41 8.56
C ASP A 172 5.57 21.15 8.74
N VAL A 173 6.66 20.70 8.09
CA VAL A 173 7.93 21.45 8.02
C VAL A 173 7.73 22.81 7.38
N TYR A 174 7.00 22.91 6.27
CA TYR A 174 6.72 24.20 5.61
C TYR A 174 5.90 25.17 6.47
N LYS A 175 5.12 24.67 7.44
CA LYS A 175 4.41 25.51 8.42
C LYS A 175 5.29 25.93 9.60
N GLY A 176 6.53 25.44 9.68
CA GLY A 176 7.41 25.65 10.84
C GLY A 176 7.18 24.68 11.99
N ASN A 177 6.38 23.62 11.80
CA ASN A 177 6.19 22.57 12.80
C ASN A 177 7.27 21.49 12.63
N PHE A 178 8.36 21.62 13.38
CA PHE A 178 9.50 20.71 13.34
C PHE A 178 9.30 19.48 14.25
N ILE A 179 8.15 18.82 14.11
CA ILE A 179 7.87 17.57 14.82
C ILE A 179 8.76 16.50 14.19
N ASP A 180 9.53 15.78 15.02
CA ASP A 180 10.47 14.72 14.62
C ASP A 180 11.73 15.16 13.85
N ILE A 181 12.05 16.46 13.81
CA ILE A 181 13.29 16.95 13.21
C ILE A 181 14.30 17.27 14.33
N PRO A 182 15.50 16.65 14.32
CA PRO A 182 16.48 16.94 15.35
C PRO A 182 16.91 18.42 15.31
N PRO A 183 17.31 19.00 16.44
CA PRO A 183 17.64 20.42 16.53
C PRO A 183 18.80 20.78 15.59
N ARG A 184 18.83 22.05 15.14
CA ARG A 184 19.81 22.54 14.15
C ARG A 184 21.27 22.30 14.53
N SER A 185 21.57 22.24 15.83
CA SER A 185 22.89 21.93 16.39
C SER A 185 23.39 20.52 16.07
N ALA A 186 22.49 19.58 15.73
CA ALA A 186 22.85 18.20 15.37
C ALA A 186 23.30 18.05 13.90
N PHE A 187 23.14 19.09 13.08
CA PHE A 187 23.39 19.02 11.65
C PHE A 187 24.73 19.62 11.25
N LYS A 188 25.73 18.76 10.98
CA LYS A 188 26.89 19.15 10.17
C LYS A 188 26.48 19.13 8.70
N SER A 189 26.65 20.23 7.97
CA SER A 189 26.23 20.40 6.57
C SER A 189 26.74 19.29 5.65
N ALA A 190 28.03 18.92 5.75
CA ALA A 190 28.62 17.83 4.98
C ALA A 190 27.96 16.46 5.27
N ARG A 191 27.61 16.19 6.53
CA ARG A 191 26.94 14.94 6.93
C ARG A 191 25.51 14.87 6.38
N LEU A 192 24.79 15.98 6.41
CA LEU A 192 23.44 16.06 5.84
C LEU A 192 23.45 15.75 4.33
N ILE A 193 24.35 16.37 3.57
CA ILE A 193 24.45 16.16 2.12
C ILE A 193 24.78 14.70 1.81
N SER A 194 25.74 14.12 2.53
CA SER A 194 26.10 12.70 2.38
C SER A 194 24.91 11.77 2.68
N GLN A 195 24.19 12.00 3.78
CA GLN A 195 23.02 11.20 4.13
C GLN A 195 21.89 11.32 3.10
N HIS A 196 21.66 12.53 2.55
CA HIS A 196 20.68 12.74 1.49
C HIS A 196 21.04 12.03 0.18
N ALA A 197 22.32 11.94 -0.16
CA ALA A 197 22.78 11.26 -1.38
C ALA A 197 22.55 9.75 -1.31
N HIS A 198 22.83 9.12 -0.16
CA HIS A 198 22.71 7.67 0.00
C HIS A 198 21.31 7.19 0.41
N TYR A 199 20.44 8.09 0.86
CA TYR A 199 19.10 7.76 1.35
C TYR A 199 18.28 6.84 0.42
N PRO A 200 18.21 7.07 -0.91
CA PRO A 200 17.43 6.20 -1.80
C PRO A 200 17.96 4.76 -1.82
N GLY A 201 19.28 4.60 -1.83
CA GLY A 201 19.92 3.28 -1.85
C GLY A 201 19.61 2.49 -0.58
N TYR A 202 19.76 3.12 0.59
CA TYR A 202 19.40 2.49 1.86
C TYR A 202 17.91 2.11 1.91
N CYS A 203 17.02 3.03 1.52
CA CYS A 203 15.58 2.77 1.50
C CYS A 203 15.23 1.56 0.63
N LEU A 204 15.78 1.47 -0.58
CA LEU A 204 15.55 0.35 -1.49
C LEU A 204 16.11 -0.98 -0.96
N ALA A 205 17.31 -0.96 -0.36
CA ALA A 205 17.92 -2.15 0.22
C ALA A 205 17.10 -2.70 1.39
N TYR A 206 16.69 -1.84 2.32
CA TYR A 206 15.84 -2.24 3.45
C TYR A 206 14.46 -2.72 2.98
N LEU A 207 13.90 -2.09 1.95
CA LEU A 207 12.65 -2.53 1.36
C LEU A 207 12.78 -3.93 0.76
N GLY A 208 13.82 -4.19 -0.03
CA GLY A 208 14.07 -5.49 -0.64
C GLY A 208 14.28 -6.59 0.41
N PHE A 209 15.11 -6.33 1.42
CA PHE A 209 15.34 -7.28 2.52
C PHE A 209 14.06 -7.53 3.34
N GLY A 210 13.33 -6.47 3.66
CA GLY A 210 12.03 -6.57 4.31
C GLY A 210 11.03 -7.40 3.51
N TYR A 211 11.00 -7.20 2.18
CA TYR A 211 10.08 -7.91 1.30
C TYR A 211 10.31 -9.42 1.36
N ILE A 212 11.57 -9.84 1.27
CA ILE A 212 11.95 -11.26 1.32
C ILE A 212 11.60 -11.86 2.68
N THR A 213 11.97 -11.18 3.77
CA THR A 213 11.72 -11.66 5.13
C THR A 213 10.23 -11.77 5.43
N MET A 214 9.44 -10.75 5.12
CA MET A 214 8.00 -10.76 5.31
C MET A 214 7.31 -11.80 4.42
N GLY A 215 7.76 -11.96 3.17
CA GLY A 215 7.26 -12.98 2.26
C GLY A 215 7.44 -14.39 2.82
N ASN A 216 8.61 -14.69 3.39
CA ASN A 216 8.87 -15.96 4.05
C ASN A 216 7.98 -16.18 5.29
N ILE A 217 7.79 -15.14 6.11
CA ILE A 217 6.91 -15.21 7.29
C ILE A 217 5.48 -15.52 6.87
N ILE A 218 4.95 -14.82 5.86
CA ILE A 218 3.60 -15.05 5.33
C ILE A 218 3.48 -16.47 4.76
N PHE A 219 4.48 -16.92 4.00
CA PHE A 219 4.49 -18.26 3.43
C PHE A 219 4.41 -19.35 4.52
N VAL A 220 5.25 -19.24 5.57
CA VAL A 220 5.20 -20.17 6.72
C VAL A 220 3.85 -20.10 7.43
N ALA A 221 3.28 -18.90 7.63
CA ALA A 221 1.97 -18.75 8.24
C ALA A 221 0.85 -19.43 7.44
N ILE A 222 0.90 -19.37 6.10
CA ILE A 222 -0.06 -20.06 5.22
C ILE A 222 0.06 -21.58 5.35
N ILE A 223 1.30 -22.11 5.40
CA ILE A 223 1.54 -23.54 5.61
C ILE A 223 0.96 -23.99 6.96
N ILE A 224 1.24 -23.25 8.03
CA ILE A 224 0.73 -23.56 9.37
C ILE A 224 -0.80 -23.54 9.38
N LEU A 225 -1.41 -22.50 8.79
CA LEU A 225 -2.86 -22.38 8.69
C LEU A 225 -3.49 -23.57 7.97
N ARG A 226 -2.85 -24.03 6.89
CA ARG A 226 -3.30 -25.22 6.15
C ARG A 226 -3.22 -26.49 6.99
N VAL A 227 -2.14 -26.69 7.75
CA VAL A 227 -2.00 -27.85 8.63
C VAL A 227 -3.09 -27.85 9.69
N ILE A 228 -3.34 -26.70 10.32
CA ILE A 228 -4.41 -26.53 11.31
C ILE A 228 -5.77 -26.85 10.69
N TRP A 229 -6.07 -26.30 9.51
CA TRP A 229 -7.36 -26.51 8.83
C TRP A 229 -7.59 -27.98 8.46
N LYS A 230 -6.56 -28.69 7.98
CA LYS A 230 -6.65 -30.12 7.71
C LYS A 230 -6.93 -30.93 8.97
N ASN A 231 -6.23 -30.63 10.07
CA ASN A 231 -6.42 -31.33 11.34
C ASN A 231 -7.83 -31.09 11.90
N LEU A 232 -8.35 -29.86 11.82
CA LEU A 232 -9.72 -29.55 12.22
C LEU A 232 -10.75 -30.35 11.42
N PHE A 233 -10.58 -30.46 10.10
CA PHE A 233 -11.47 -31.25 9.26
C PHE A 233 -11.42 -32.75 9.60
N LEU A 234 -10.23 -33.29 9.91
CA LEU A 234 -10.07 -34.67 10.38
C LEU A 234 -10.79 -34.87 11.73
N PHE A 235 -10.64 -33.95 12.68
CA PHE A 235 -11.38 -34.00 13.94
C PHE A 235 -12.89 -33.97 13.73
N GLU A 236 -13.39 -33.14 12.81
CA GLU A 236 -14.82 -33.09 12.49
C GLU A 236 -15.33 -34.41 11.90
N GLN A 237 -14.55 -35.05 11.01
CA GLN A 237 -14.91 -36.36 10.45
C GLN A 237 -14.93 -37.46 11.51
N VAL A 238 -13.91 -37.51 12.38
CA VAL A 238 -13.85 -38.47 13.48
C VAL A 238 -15.03 -38.24 14.44
N ALA A 239 -15.33 -36.99 14.79
CA ALA A 239 -16.46 -36.66 15.65
C ALA A 239 -17.80 -37.11 15.05
N LYS A 240 -18.01 -36.92 13.73
CA LYS A 240 -19.23 -37.39 13.04
C LYS A 240 -19.42 -38.90 13.08
N VAL A 241 -18.34 -39.69 13.19
CA VAL A 241 -18.41 -41.15 13.31
C VAL A 241 -18.55 -41.59 14.77
N VAL A 242 -17.81 -40.94 15.68
CA VAL A 242 -17.77 -41.29 17.10
C VAL A 242 -19.08 -40.93 17.81
N ILE A 243 -19.68 -39.77 17.50
CA ILE A 243 -20.91 -39.30 18.18
C ILE A 243 -22.08 -40.29 18.00
N PRO A 244 -22.42 -40.77 16.79
CA PRO A 244 -23.49 -41.78 16.61
C PRO A 244 -23.22 -43.07 17.37
N ILE A 245 -21.97 -43.56 17.36
CA ILE A 245 -21.57 -44.80 18.06
C ILE A 245 -21.75 -44.60 19.58
N LEU A 246 -21.33 -43.47 20.11
CA LEU A 246 -21.49 -43.11 21.52
C LEU A 246 -22.96 -42.99 21.92
N VAL A 247 -23.80 -42.38 21.07
CA VAL A 247 -25.24 -42.25 21.30
C VAL A 247 -25.92 -43.63 21.34
N ILE A 248 -25.56 -44.54 20.42
CA ILE A 248 -26.08 -45.92 20.42
C ILE A 248 -25.63 -46.66 21.69
N TYR A 249 -24.40 -46.45 22.14
CA TYR A 249 -23.85 -47.11 23.33
C TYR A 249 -24.47 -46.59 24.64
N LEU A 250 -24.74 -45.28 24.73
CA LEU A 250 -25.38 -44.64 25.88
C LEU A 250 -26.91 -44.80 25.93
N SER A 251 -27.54 -45.17 24.81
CA SER A 251 -28.99 -45.42 24.71
C SER A 251 -29.38 -46.85 25.11
N LYS A 252 -28.42 -47.68 25.51
CA LYS A 252 -28.61 -49.03 26.05
C LYS A 252 -28.48 -49.03 27.56
#